data_AF-A0AAV5M7J1-F1
#
_entry.id   AF-A0AAV5M7J1-F1
#
_cell.length_a   1.000
_cell.length_b   1.000
_cell.length_c   1.000
_cell.angle_alpha   90.00
_cell.angle_beta   90.00
_cell.angle_gamma   90.00
#
_symmetry.space_group_name_H-M   'P 1'
#
loop_
_entity.id
_entity.type
_entity.pdbx_description
1 polymer ?
#
loop_
_entity_poly.entity_id
_entity_poly.type
_entity_poly.pdbx_seq_one_letter_code
_entity_poly.pdbx_strand_id
1 'polypeptide(L)'
;MNKTAMSSPETDNIPVEVTSILDYLVAYHYDQLRSIALSPDLKFHYPLFIEFAELLDVDPALAYNVYYKPDKYFRFFDYALF
;
A
#
# COMPACT_ATOMS: atom_id res chain seq x y z
N MET A 1 13.60 -26.64 29.70
CA MET A 1 13.80 -26.34 28.27
C MET A 1 12.45 -26.03 27.67
N ASN A 2 12.06 -24.76 27.61
CA ASN A 2 10.81 -24.34 26.96
C ASN A 2 11.21 -23.36 25.85
N LYS A 3 10.95 -23.76 24.62
CA LYS A 3 11.29 -23.05 23.39
C LYS A 3 10.28 -21.93 23.20
N THR A 4 10.64 -20.70 23.57
CA THR A 4 9.83 -19.52 23.24
C THR A 4 9.88 -19.35 21.73
N ALA A 5 8.76 -19.69 21.06
CA ALA A 5 8.54 -19.31 19.68
C ALA A 5 8.51 -17.78 19.63
N MET A 6 9.44 -17.22 18.88
CA MET A 6 9.56 -15.80 18.63
C MET A 6 8.50 -15.46 17.55
N SER A 7 7.28 -15.16 17.98
CA SER A 7 6.27 -14.55 17.11
C SER A 7 6.69 -13.11 16.85
N SER A 8 6.92 -12.75 15.58
CA SER A 8 7.29 -11.40 15.17
C SER A 8 6.23 -10.39 15.63
N PRO A 9 6.59 -9.28 16.30
CA PRO A 9 5.63 -8.37 16.94
C PRO A 9 4.97 -7.35 15.97
N GLU A 10 5.13 -7.48 14.65
CA GLU A 10 4.86 -6.39 13.72
C GLU A 10 3.53 -6.50 12.93
N THR A 11 2.78 -7.60 13.06
CA THR A 11 1.56 -7.82 12.24
C THR A 11 0.25 -7.41 12.91
N ASP A 12 0.25 -7.04 14.19
CA ASP A 12 -0.99 -6.95 14.98
C ASP A 12 -1.73 -5.60 14.92
N ASN A 13 -1.29 -4.61 14.13
CA ASN A 13 -2.01 -3.32 13.97
C ASN A 13 -1.82 -2.64 12.60
N ILE A 14 -1.88 -3.39 11.50
CA ILE A 14 -1.95 -2.77 10.17
C ILE A 14 -3.37 -2.21 9.99
N PRO A 15 -3.56 -0.90 9.74
CA PRO A 15 -4.89 -0.33 9.50
C PRO A 15 -5.58 -1.06 8.34
N VAL A 16 -6.89 -1.32 8.46
CA VAL A 16 -7.66 -2.01 7.40
C VAL A 16 -7.53 -1.29 6.05
N GLU A 17 -7.40 0.03 6.07
CA GLU A 17 -7.20 0.85 4.88
C GLU A 17 -5.87 0.56 4.18
N VAL A 18 -4.80 0.29 4.94
CA VAL A 18 -3.49 -0.10 4.38
C VAL A 18 -3.61 -1.46 3.69
N THR A 19 -4.32 -2.40 4.29
CA THR A 19 -4.56 -3.72 3.68
C THR A 19 -5.41 -3.61 2.41
N SER A 20 -6.49 -2.83 2.42
CA SER A 20 -7.33 -2.63 1.21
C SER A 20 -6.57 -1.93 0.09
N ILE A 21 -5.73 -0.95 0.43
CA ILE A 21 -4.84 -0.30 -0.54
C ILE A 21 -3.84 -1.32 -1.10
N LEU A 22 -3.20 -2.12 -0.27
CA LEU A 22 -2.25 -3.14 -0.71
C LEU A 22 -2.90 -4.13 -1.68
N ASP A 23 -4.09 -4.64 -1.35
CA ASP A 23 -4.85 -5.56 -2.20
C ASP A 23 -5.15 -4.94 -3.57
N TYR A 24 -5.57 -3.67 -3.60
CA TYR A 24 -5.77 -2.92 -4.84
C TYR A 24 -4.47 -2.78 -5.64
N LEU A 25 -3.37 -2.39 -5.00
CA LEU A 25 -2.08 -2.18 -5.69
C LEU A 25 -1.51 -3.47 -6.26
N VAL A 26 -1.62 -4.59 -5.53
CA VAL A 26 -1.16 -5.89 -6.02
C VAL A 26 -2.02 -6.39 -7.18
N ALA A 27 -3.32 -6.13 -7.17
CA ALA A 27 -4.22 -6.58 -8.22
C ALA A 27 -4.07 -5.78 -9.53
N TYR A 28 -3.88 -4.45 -9.45
CA TYR A 28 -3.96 -3.56 -10.61
C TYR A 28 -2.64 -2.88 -10.98
N HIS A 29 -1.69 -2.76 -10.04
CA HIS A 29 -0.45 -2.00 -10.21
C HIS A 29 0.82 -2.84 -10.02
N TYR A 30 0.72 -4.17 -10.09
CA TYR A 30 1.82 -5.10 -9.85
C TYR A 30 3.09 -4.79 -10.66
N ASP A 31 2.96 -4.42 -11.94
CA ASP A 31 4.12 -4.12 -12.79
C ASP A 31 4.89 -2.89 -12.30
N GLN A 32 4.17 -1.86 -11.85
CA GLN A 32 4.79 -0.69 -11.22
C GLN A 32 5.47 -1.09 -9.91
N LEU A 33 4.78 -1.83 -9.04
CA LEU A 33 5.36 -2.33 -7.77
C LEU A 33 6.64 -3.14 -8.01
N ARG A 34 6.61 -4.04 -8.98
CA ARG A 34 7.75 -4.88 -9.36
C ARG A 34 8.89 -4.03 -9.92
N SER A 35 8.59 -3.02 -10.75
CA SER A 35 9.61 -2.10 -11.26
C SER A 35 10.27 -1.28 -10.15
N ILE A 36 9.49 -0.85 -9.16
CA ILE A 36 9.98 -0.13 -7.97
C ILE A 36 10.89 -1.05 -7.15
N ALA A 37 10.41 -2.26 -6.83
CA ALA A 37 11.14 -3.23 -6.01
C ALA A 37 12.44 -3.74 -6.64
N LEU A 38 12.49 -3.84 -7.97
CA LEU A 38 13.69 -4.26 -8.71
C LEU A 38 14.63 -3.10 -9.03
N SER A 39 14.31 -1.88 -8.64
CA SER A 39 15.17 -0.75 -8.94
C SER A 39 16.51 -0.86 -8.21
N PRO A 40 17.66 -0.70 -8.91
CA PRO A 40 18.97 -0.75 -8.29
C PRO A 40 19.33 0.51 -7.47
N ASP A 41 18.54 1.59 -7.58
CA ASP A 41 18.85 2.87 -6.94
C ASP A 41 17.75 3.32 -5.97
N LEU A 42 18.01 3.16 -4.68
CA LEU A 42 17.10 3.59 -3.61
C LEU A 42 17.08 5.11 -3.38
N LYS A 43 17.89 5.90 -4.10
CA LYS A 43 17.98 7.37 -3.92
C LYS A 43 16.91 8.13 -4.68
N PHE A 44 16.21 7.50 -5.61
CA PHE A 44 15.12 8.14 -6.34
C PHE A 44 13.76 7.78 -5.75
N HIS A 45 12.91 8.78 -5.63
CA HIS A 45 11.48 8.55 -5.42
C HIS A 45 10.91 7.89 -6.67
N TYR A 46 10.45 6.65 -6.56
CA TYR A 46 9.69 6.02 -7.63
C TYR A 46 8.22 6.37 -7.46
N PRO A 47 7.64 7.18 -8.34
CA PRO A 47 6.22 7.49 -8.27
C PRO A 47 5.40 6.24 -8.58
N LEU A 48 4.33 6.05 -7.81
CA LEU A 48 3.26 5.12 -8.12
C LEU A 48 2.15 5.92 -8.81
N PHE A 49 1.85 5.57 -10.06
CA PHE A 49 0.79 6.23 -10.83
C PHE A 49 -0.50 5.45 -10.66
N ILE A 50 -1.52 6.10 -10.09
CA ILE A 50 -2.83 5.54 -9.86
C ILE A 50 -3.85 6.39 -10.62
N GLU A 51 -4.61 5.76 -11.51
CA GLU A 51 -5.71 6.43 -12.19
C GLU A 51 -6.92 6.48 -11.26
N PHE A 52 -7.33 7.70 -10.89
CA PHE A 52 -8.43 7.86 -9.92
C PHE A 52 -9.76 7.29 -10.43
N ALA A 53 -10.00 7.32 -11.75
CA ALA A 53 -11.19 6.70 -12.34
C ALA A 53 -11.21 5.17 -12.13
N GLU A 54 -10.06 4.50 -12.27
CA GLU A 54 -9.95 3.06 -12.00
C GLU A 54 -10.16 2.76 -10.52
N LEU A 55 -9.56 3.55 -9.62
CA LEU A 55 -9.77 3.40 -8.19
C LEU A 55 -11.25 3.58 -7.82
N LEU A 56 -11.93 4.56 -8.41
CA LEU A 56 -13.35 4.81 -8.19
C LEU A 56 -14.23 3.64 -8.68
N ASP A 57 -13.88 3.00 -9.80
CA ASP A 57 -14.61 1.85 -10.32
C ASP A 57 -14.40 0.58 -9.47
N VAL A 58 -13.20 0.39 -8.92
CA VAL A 58 -12.83 -0.81 -8.14
C VAL A 58 -13.24 -0.71 -6.67
N ASP A 59 -12.92 0.40 -6.00
CA ASP A 59 -13.27 0.66 -4.60
C ASP A 59 -13.74 2.11 -4.43
N PRO A 60 -15.03 2.38 -4.67
CA PRO A 60 -15.60 3.72 -4.55
C PRO A 60 -15.44 4.31 -3.14
N ALA A 61 -15.42 3.48 -2.09
CA ALA A 61 -15.29 3.93 -0.71
C ALA A 61 -13.87 4.40 -0.42
N LEU A 62 -12.86 3.65 -0.86
CA LEU A 62 -11.47 4.06 -0.80
C LEU A 62 -11.23 5.31 -1.66
N ALA A 63 -11.76 5.37 -2.88
CA ALA A 63 -11.65 6.53 -3.76
C ALA A 63 -12.22 7.80 -3.10
N TYR A 64 -13.41 7.70 -2.51
CA TYR A 64 -14.03 8.81 -1.78
C TYR A 64 -13.16 9.27 -0.61
N ASN A 65 -12.60 8.33 0.15
CA ASN A 65 -11.73 8.63 1.27
C ASN A 65 -10.41 9.30 0.86
N VAL A 66 -9.79 8.83 -0.23
CA VAL A 66 -8.60 9.46 -0.83
C VAL A 66 -8.92 10.90 -1.24
N TYR A 67 -10.06 11.11 -1.90
CA TYR A 67 -10.49 12.45 -2.33
C TYR A 67 -10.79 13.38 -1.15
N TYR A 68 -11.49 12.90 -0.12
CA TYR A 68 -11.95 13.71 1.01
C TYR A 68 -10.87 13.95 2.07
N LYS A 69 -9.90 13.03 2.24
CA LYS A 69 -8.82 13.10 3.24
C LYS A 69 -7.45 12.74 2.64
N PRO A 70 -6.98 13.47 1.62
CA PRO A 70 -5.77 13.12 0.88
C PRO A 70 -4.53 13.03 1.77
N ASP A 71 -4.35 13.97 2.71
CA ASP A 71 -3.18 14.00 3.61
C ASP A 71 -3.05 12.75 4.49
N LYS A 72 -4.17 12.11 4.83
CA LYS A 72 -4.21 10.87 5.62
C LYS A 72 -3.99 9.66 4.71
N TYR A 73 -4.74 9.60 3.61
CA TYR A 73 -4.78 8.40 2.78
C TYR A 73 -3.55 8.24 1.90
N PHE A 74 -2.92 9.32 1.42
CA PHE A 74 -1.64 9.21 0.70
C PHE A 74 -0.54 8.57 1.55
N ARG A 75 -0.51 8.85 2.86
CA ARG A 75 0.44 8.16 3.76
C ARG A 75 0.17 6.67 3.86
N PHE A 76 -1.08 6.23 3.74
CA PHE A 76 -1.41 4.80 3.72
C PHE A 76 -0.91 4.11 2.44
N PHE A 77 -0.86 4.81 1.31
CA PHE A 77 -0.18 4.29 0.11
C PHE A 77 1.32 4.13 0.37
N ASP A 78 1.97 5.08 1.03
CA ASP A 78 3.38 4.94 1.41
C ASP A 78 3.58 3.73 2.34
N TYR A 79 2.75 3.55 3.37
CA TYR A 79 2.85 2.42 4.30
C TYR A 79 2.55 1.06 3.65
N ALA A 80 1.71 1.00 2.63
CA ALA A 80 1.43 -0.26 1.92
C ALA A 80 2.64 -0.74 1.09
N LEU A 81 3.61 0.11 0.82
CA LEU A 81 4.78 -0.17 -0.03
C LEU A 81 6.05 -0.53 0.75
N PHE A 82 6.04 -0.43 2.08
CA PHE A 82 7.17 -0.70 2.98
C PHE A 82 6.85 -1.81 3.99
#